data_AF-X1R2A1-F1
#
_entry.id   AF-X1R2A1-F1
#
_cell.length_a   1.000
_cell.length_b   1.000
_cell.length_c   1.000
_cell.angle_alpha   90.00
_cell.angle_beta   90.00
_cell.angle_gamma   90.00
#
_symmetry.space_group_name_H-M   'P 1'
#
loop_
_entity.id
_entity.type
_entity.pdbx_description
1 polymer ?
#
loop_
_entity_poly.entity_id
_entity_poly.type
_entity_poly.pdbx_seq_one_letter_code
_entity_poly.pdbx_strand_id
1 'polypeptide(L)'
;MIITQSEFMRRMKDMSALGGEMGFYRDMPDNYNLVVNANHPLIERIVNEMEKKVGEKVEKIKEKMKPLETGKVKLEKASAGKKDEEIKQEEKDRIADLKGEIKDLEEKKTKILTDYGKKNKLVKQIIDLALLSNNMLKGEELNKFVKRSIELM
;
A
#
# COMPACT_ATOMS: atom_id res chain seq x y z
N MET A 1 -10.55 -12.92 -3.32
CA MET A 1 -10.03 -11.73 -2.61
C MET A 1 -10.89 -11.55 -1.38
N ILE A 2 -10.32 -11.35 -0.20
CA ILE A 2 -11.09 -11.13 1.03
C ILE A 2 -10.67 -9.78 1.58
N ILE A 3 -11.64 -8.92 1.88
CA ILE A 3 -11.37 -7.67 2.58
C ILE A 3 -11.77 -7.89 4.02
N THR A 4 -10.80 -7.88 4.93
CA THR A 4 -11.11 -7.96 6.37
C THR A 4 -11.04 -6.56 6.95
N GLN A 5 -12.06 -6.22 7.75
CA GLN A 5 -12.02 -5.07 8.63
C GLN A 5 -11.62 -5.56 10.03
N SER A 6 -10.87 -4.76 10.78
CA SER A 6 -10.58 -5.09 12.18
C SER A 6 -11.89 -5.15 12.96
N GLU A 7 -12.25 -6.33 13.47
CA GLU A 7 -13.52 -6.56 14.19
C GLU A 7 -13.66 -5.68 15.44
N PHE A 8 -12.54 -5.34 16.07
CA PHE A 8 -12.48 -4.42 17.21
C PHE A 8 -12.98 -3.02 16.82
N MET A 9 -12.51 -2.49 15.69
CA MET A 9 -12.93 -1.17 15.20
C MET A 9 -14.40 -1.17 14.81
N ARG A 10 -14.89 -2.25 14.17
CA ARG A 10 -16.31 -2.40 13.81
C ARG A 10 -17.20 -2.36 15.06
N ARG A 11 -16.92 -3.19 16.07
CA ARG A 11 -17.72 -3.25 17.31
C ARG A 11 -17.66 -1.95 18.13
N MET A 12 -16.49 -1.33 18.20
CA MET A 12 -16.32 -0.07 18.90
C MET A 12 -17.09 1.07 18.22
N LYS A 13 -17.09 1.12 16.87
CA LYS A 13 -17.89 2.07 16.08
C LYS A 13 -19.40 1.80 16.24
N ASP A 14 -19.82 0.53 16.24
CA ASP A 14 -21.21 0.13 16.50
C ASP A 14 -21.66 0.52 17.93
N MET A 15 -20.79 0.36 18.94
CA MET A 15 -21.06 0.82 20.32
C MET A 15 -21.10 2.35 20.43
N SER A 16 -20.18 3.07 19.78
CA SER A 16 -20.18 4.54 19.73
C SER A 16 -21.41 5.11 19.00
N ALA A 17 -21.97 4.38 18.03
CA ALA A 17 -23.19 4.77 17.33
C ALA A 17 -24.47 4.60 18.19
N LEU A 18 -24.45 3.73 19.21
CA LEU A 18 -25.62 3.36 20.00
C LEU A 18 -25.78 4.09 21.35
N GLY A 19 -24.75 4.75 21.91
CA GLY A 19 -24.97 5.59 23.10
C GLY A 19 -23.79 5.86 24.04
N GLY A 20 -22.63 6.27 23.53
CA GLY A 20 -21.51 6.66 24.41
C GLY A 20 -20.67 7.80 23.85
N GLU A 21 -20.72 8.92 24.56
CA GLU A 21 -19.97 10.17 24.44
C GLU A 21 -18.50 10.00 24.02
N MET A 22 -18.24 9.86 22.72
CA MET A 22 -16.90 9.81 22.11
C MET A 22 -17.02 10.13 20.60
N GLY A 23 -17.30 11.39 20.28
CA GLY A 23 -17.36 11.88 18.89
C GLY A 23 -16.06 11.66 18.09
N PHE A 24 -14.96 11.34 18.77
CA PHE A 24 -13.64 11.09 18.20
C PHE A 24 -13.54 9.78 17.39
N TYR A 25 -14.30 8.74 17.75
CA TYR A 25 -14.23 7.43 17.08
C TYR A 25 -15.10 7.34 15.82
N ARG A 26 -15.99 8.31 15.59
CA ARG A 26 -16.81 8.39 14.38
C ARG A 26 -16.01 8.92 13.17
N ASP A 27 -15.02 9.76 13.43
CA ASP A 27 -14.15 10.39 12.43
C ASP A 27 -12.86 9.59 12.14
N MET A 28 -12.65 8.45 12.78
CA MET A 28 -11.47 7.63 12.51
C MET A 28 -11.59 6.97 11.13
N PRO A 29 -10.59 7.14 10.24
CA PRO A 29 -10.62 6.53 8.90
C PRO A 29 -10.67 5.00 8.98
N ASP A 30 -11.48 4.42 8.10
CA ASP A 30 -11.61 2.96 8.02
C ASP A 30 -10.34 2.35 7.43
N ASN A 31 -9.70 1.44 8.17
CA ASN A 31 -8.56 0.66 7.70
C ASN A 31 -9.04 -0.71 7.20
N TYR A 32 -8.77 -1.00 5.93
CA TYR A 32 -9.13 -2.26 5.28
C TYR A 32 -7.89 -3.11 5.01
N ASN A 33 -7.94 -4.37 5.41
CA ASN A 33 -6.92 -5.35 5.03
C ASN A 33 -7.37 -6.09 3.77
N LEU A 34 -6.59 -6.00 2.70
CA LEU A 34 -6.87 -6.68 1.44
C LEU A 34 -6.04 -7.96 1.35
N VAL A 35 -6.70 -9.11 1.42
CA VAL A 35 -6.08 -10.42 1.20
C VAL A 35 -6.32 -10.86 -0.24
N VAL A 36 -5.22 -10.91 -1.00
CA VAL A 36 -5.21 -11.28 -2.42
C VAL A 36 -4.63 -12.68 -2.57
N ASN A 37 -5.35 -13.59 -3.23
CA ASN A 37 -4.81 -14.89 -3.61
C ASN A 37 -3.93 -14.72 -4.86
N ALA A 38 -2.62 -14.76 -4.71
CA ALA A 38 -1.66 -14.55 -5.80
C ALA A 38 -1.69 -15.64 -6.89
N ASN A 39 -2.23 -16.82 -6.59
CA ASN A 39 -2.22 -17.99 -7.49
C ASN A 39 -3.39 -18.01 -8.49
N HIS A 40 -4.20 -16.95 -8.54
CA HIS A 40 -5.32 -16.89 -9.49
C HIS A 40 -4.82 -16.46 -10.88
N PRO A 41 -5.21 -17.13 -11.98
CA PRO A 41 -4.70 -16.85 -13.33
C PRO A 41 -4.85 -15.38 -13.79
N LEU A 42 -5.91 -14.70 -13.37
CA LEU A 42 -6.10 -13.26 -13.67
C LEU A 42 -5.06 -12.37 -12.99
N ILE A 43 -4.59 -12.73 -11.80
CA ILE A 43 -3.58 -11.96 -11.06
C ILE A 43 -2.21 -12.20 -11.68
N GLU A 44 -1.89 -13.44 -12.03
CA GLU A 44 -0.67 -13.75 -12.79
C GLU A 44 -0.58 -12.97 -14.10
N ARG A 45 -1.69 -12.87 -14.86
CA ARG A 45 -1.74 -12.05 -16.08
C ARG A 45 -1.44 -10.57 -15.79
N ILE A 46 -2.04 -10.01 -14.75
CA ILE A 46 -1.82 -8.60 -14.38
C ILE A 46 -0.37 -8.37 -13.94
N VAL A 47 0.22 -9.30 -13.19
CA VAL A 47 1.62 -9.25 -12.77
C VAL A 47 2.53 -9.30 -13.98
N ASN A 48 2.31 -10.24 -14.91
CA ASN A 48 3.10 -10.36 -16.13
C ASN A 48 2.98 -9.12 -17.03
N GLU A 49 1.79 -8.53 -17.16
CA GLU A 49 1.61 -7.27 -17.88
C GLU A 49 2.29 -6.09 -17.20
N MET A 50 2.28 -6.07 -15.86
CA MET A 50 2.94 -5.05 -15.05
C MET A 50 4.46 -5.15 -15.20
N GLU A 51 5.02 -6.36 -15.16
CA GLU A 51 6.44 -6.59 -15.38
C GLU A 51 6.88 -6.15 -16.78
N LYS A 52 6.11 -6.47 -17.82
CA LYS A 52 6.43 -6.04 -19.20
C LYS A 52 6.44 -4.52 -19.38
N LYS A 53 5.56 -3.79 -18.69
CA LYS A 53 5.40 -2.33 -18.89
C LYS A 53 6.23 -1.50 -17.91
N VAL A 54 6.47 -2.02 -16.71
CA VAL A 54 6.98 -1.25 -15.57
C VAL A 54 8.09 -1.99 -14.82
N GLY A 55 8.29 -3.28 -15.09
CA GLY A 55 9.30 -4.14 -14.45
C GLY A 55 10.69 -3.54 -14.50
N GLU A 56 11.19 -3.16 -15.69
CA GLU A 56 12.53 -2.59 -15.82
C GLU A 56 12.73 -1.30 -15.00
N LYS A 57 11.70 -0.45 -14.90
CA LYS A 57 11.76 0.81 -14.13
C LYS A 57 11.76 0.52 -12.64
N VAL A 58 10.97 -0.46 -12.20
CA VAL A 58 10.86 -0.86 -10.80
C VAL A 58 12.08 -1.64 -10.35
N GLU A 59 12.66 -2.48 -11.21
CA GLU A 59 13.90 -3.21 -10.95
C GLU A 59 15.09 -2.26 -10.82
N LYS A 60 15.26 -1.30 -11.75
CA LYS A 60 16.29 -0.25 -11.63
C LYS A 60 16.18 0.55 -10.32
N ILE A 61 14.97 0.80 -9.83
CA ILE A 61 14.76 1.48 -8.54
C ILE A 61 15.05 0.54 -7.37
N LYS A 62 14.60 -0.72 -7.42
CA LYS A 62 14.89 -1.74 -6.39
C LYS A 62 16.40 -2.02 -6.28
N GLU A 63 17.11 -2.09 -7.38
CA GLU A 63 18.57 -2.28 -7.40
C GLU A 63 19.31 -1.08 -6.81
N LYS A 64 18.79 0.13 -6.96
CA LYS A 64 19.32 1.33 -6.28
C LYS A 64 18.95 1.36 -4.79
N MET A 65 17.80 0.82 -4.40
CA MET A 65 17.38 0.75 -2.99
C MET A 65 18.13 -0.30 -2.17
N LYS A 66 18.44 -1.49 -2.73
CA LYS A 66 19.18 -2.55 -2.02
C LYS A 66 20.51 -2.11 -1.37
N PRO A 67 21.42 -1.38 -2.06
CA PRO A 67 22.66 -0.90 -1.44
C PRO A 67 22.40 0.20 -0.40
N LEU A 68 21.38 1.04 -0.58
CA LEU A 68 21.00 2.10 0.36
C LEU A 68 20.41 1.53 1.66
N GLU A 69 19.51 0.54 1.56
CA GLU A 69 18.94 -0.15 2.72
C GLU A 69 19.99 -0.98 3.46
N THR A 70 20.87 -1.70 2.74
CA THR A 70 21.96 -2.45 3.38
C THR A 70 22.99 -1.52 4.01
N GLY A 71 23.25 -0.34 3.43
CA GLY A 71 24.06 0.73 4.02
C GLY A 71 23.44 1.28 5.31
N LYS A 72 22.14 1.59 5.28
CA LYS A 72 21.36 2.03 6.45
C LYS A 72 21.37 0.99 7.57
N VAL A 73 21.12 -0.29 7.27
CA VAL A 73 21.12 -1.37 8.28
C VAL A 73 22.51 -1.60 8.86
N LYS A 74 23.59 -1.45 8.07
CA LYS A 74 24.97 -1.54 8.57
C LYS A 74 25.31 -0.38 9.51
N LEU A 75 24.89 0.84 9.16
CA LEU A 75 25.07 2.03 9.99
C LEU A 75 24.24 1.93 11.28
N GLU A 76 22.97 1.54 11.21
CA GLU A 76 22.10 1.35 12.39
C GLU A 76 22.62 0.25 13.32
N LYS A 77 23.19 -0.86 12.78
CA LYS A 77 23.84 -1.90 13.58
C LYS A 77 25.17 -1.46 14.20
N ALA A 78 25.93 -0.60 13.52
CA ALA A 78 27.17 -0.03 14.05
C ALA A 78 26.89 0.97 15.19
N SER A 79 25.77 1.69 15.13
CA SER A 79 25.32 2.62 16.18
C SER A 79 24.67 1.93 17.38
N ALA A 80 24.22 0.67 17.28
CA ALA A 80 23.55 -0.06 18.36
C ALA A 80 24.49 -0.57 19.48
N GLY A 81 25.81 -0.40 19.34
CA GLY A 81 26.83 -0.91 20.27
C GLY A 81 27.64 0.14 21.04
N LYS A 82 27.33 1.44 20.89
CA LYS A 82 28.04 2.53 21.58
C LYS A 82 27.07 3.33 22.44
N LYS A 83 27.44 3.60 23.69
CA LYS A 83 26.68 4.44 24.63
C LYS A 83 26.40 5.81 24.00
N ASP A 84 25.20 6.32 24.24
CA ASP A 84 24.52 7.48 23.59
C ASP A 84 25.27 8.82 23.50
N GLU A 85 26.53 8.96 23.94
CA GLU A 85 27.25 10.24 23.98
C GLU A 85 28.31 10.44 22.87
N GLU A 86 28.64 9.42 22.07
CA GLU A 86 29.59 9.55 20.93
C GLU A 86 28.98 9.25 19.55
N ILE A 87 27.66 9.37 19.39
CA ILE A 87 27.08 9.41 18.05
C ILE A 87 27.44 10.76 17.44
N LYS A 88 28.56 10.81 16.69
CA LYS A 88 28.94 11.94 15.85
C LYS A 88 27.70 12.43 15.09
N GLN A 89 27.41 13.72 15.20
CA GLN A 89 26.31 14.39 14.50
C GLN A 89 26.27 14.05 13.00
N GLU A 90 27.46 13.82 12.41
CA GLU A 90 27.69 13.32 11.05
C GLU A 90 27.01 11.97 10.72
N GLU A 91 26.92 11.02 11.67
CA GLU A 91 26.24 9.73 11.44
C GLU A 91 24.72 9.88 11.48
N LYS A 92 24.19 10.77 12.33
CA LYS A 92 22.76 11.09 12.36
C LYS A 92 22.34 11.83 11.09
N ASP A 93 23.16 12.76 10.62
CA ASP A 93 22.92 13.51 9.38
C ASP A 93 22.97 12.57 8.15
N ARG A 94 23.95 11.66 8.06
CA ARG A 94 23.99 10.65 6.99
C ARG A 94 22.80 9.68 7.02
N ILE A 95 22.32 9.28 8.20
CA ILE A 95 21.11 8.45 8.30
C ILE A 95 19.87 9.24 7.87
N ALA A 96 19.81 10.54 8.16
CA ALA A 96 18.72 11.41 7.73
C ALA A 96 18.74 11.62 6.20
N ASP A 97 19.91 11.86 5.61
CA ASP A 97 20.10 12.00 4.16
C ASP A 97 19.73 10.71 3.42
N LEU A 98 20.24 9.56 3.90
CA LEU A 98 19.89 8.24 3.34
C LEU A 98 18.39 7.95 3.48
N LYS A 99 17.74 8.34 4.58
CA LYS A 99 16.27 8.24 4.73
C LYS A 99 15.55 9.13 3.72
N GLY A 100 16.04 10.34 3.47
CA GLY A 100 15.50 11.25 2.46
C GLY A 100 15.58 10.65 1.06
N GLU A 101 16.75 10.15 0.66
CA GLU A 101 16.94 9.51 -0.65
C GLU A 101 16.09 8.24 -0.81
N ILE A 102 16.00 7.41 0.23
CA ILE A 102 15.13 6.22 0.23
C ILE A 102 13.67 6.64 0.06
N LYS A 103 13.22 7.66 0.80
CA LYS A 103 11.85 8.16 0.71
C LYS A 103 11.53 8.71 -0.69
N ASP A 104 12.44 9.47 -1.29
CA ASP A 104 12.28 9.99 -2.66
C ASP A 104 12.19 8.87 -3.69
N LEU A 105 13.00 7.82 -3.55
CA LEU A 105 12.95 6.64 -4.41
C LEU A 105 11.67 5.83 -4.19
N GLU A 106 11.20 5.70 -2.95
CA GLU A 106 9.92 5.07 -2.61
C GLU A 106 8.73 5.85 -3.18
N GLU A 107 8.73 7.18 -3.08
CA GLU A 107 7.70 8.04 -3.67
C GLU A 107 7.68 7.93 -5.18
N LYS A 108 8.85 7.93 -5.85
CA LYS A 108 8.95 7.72 -7.30
C LYS A 108 8.42 6.35 -7.71
N LYS A 109 8.79 5.30 -7.00
CA LYS A 109 8.28 3.93 -7.22
C LYS A 109 6.76 3.88 -7.04
N THR A 110 6.25 4.48 -5.97
CA THR A 110 4.82 4.52 -5.65
C THR A 110 4.04 5.28 -6.71
N LYS A 111 4.55 6.42 -7.20
CA LYS A 111 3.92 7.17 -8.31
C LYS A 111 3.83 6.33 -9.57
N ILE A 112 4.93 5.68 -9.97
CA ILE A 112 4.97 4.82 -11.16
C ILE A 112 3.96 3.66 -11.06
N LEU A 113 3.90 2.99 -9.91
CA LEU A 113 2.96 1.90 -9.67
C LEU A 113 1.50 2.41 -9.60
N THR A 114 1.27 3.57 -9.00
CA THR A 114 -0.05 4.20 -8.90
C THR A 114 -0.59 4.59 -10.28
N ASP A 115 0.25 5.19 -11.12
CA ASP A 115 -0.12 5.57 -12.48
C ASP A 115 -0.43 4.35 -13.35
N TYR A 116 0.32 3.26 -13.18
CA TYR A 116 0.02 2.00 -13.84
C TYR A 116 -1.31 1.42 -13.37
N GLY A 117 -1.53 1.36 -12.05
CA GLY A 117 -2.75 0.85 -11.45
C GLY A 117 -4.00 1.62 -11.87
N LYS A 118 -3.92 2.96 -11.93
CA LYS A 118 -5.05 3.81 -12.38
C LYS A 118 -5.43 3.60 -13.84
N LYS A 119 -4.47 3.29 -14.71
CA LYS A 119 -4.70 3.07 -16.14
C LYS A 119 -5.20 1.66 -16.46
N ASN A 120 -4.95 0.69 -15.57
CA ASN A 120 -5.33 -0.69 -15.82
C ASN A 120 -6.79 -0.96 -15.41
N LYS A 121 -7.67 -1.10 -16.41
CA LYS A 121 -9.09 -1.40 -16.22
C LYS A 121 -9.31 -2.72 -15.46
N LEU A 122 -8.45 -3.72 -15.66
CA LEU A 122 -8.57 -5.02 -14.97
C LEU A 122 -8.26 -4.89 -13.47
N VAL A 123 -7.29 -4.07 -13.10
CA VAL A 123 -6.96 -3.81 -11.68
C VAL A 123 -8.15 -3.19 -10.97
N LYS A 124 -8.77 -2.17 -11.58
CA LYS A 124 -9.99 -1.54 -11.03
C LYS A 124 -11.14 -2.55 -10.94
N GLN A 125 -11.34 -3.37 -11.96
CA GLN A 125 -12.38 -4.41 -11.99
C GLN A 125 -12.23 -5.41 -10.85
N ILE A 126 -11.01 -5.85 -10.56
CA ILE A 126 -10.72 -6.80 -9.49
C ILE A 126 -10.97 -6.19 -8.10
N ILE A 127 -10.60 -4.91 -7.92
CA ILE A 127 -10.88 -4.18 -6.67
C ILE A 127 -12.39 -4.05 -6.49
N ASP A 128 -13.12 -3.64 -7.52
CA ASP A 128 -14.57 -3.47 -7.44
C ASP A 128 -15.28 -4.82 -7.18
N LEU A 129 -14.80 -5.92 -7.76
CA LEU A 129 -15.30 -7.27 -7.46
C LEU A 129 -15.07 -7.64 -5.99
N ALA A 130 -13.92 -7.27 -5.42
CA ALA A 130 -13.63 -7.47 -3.99
C ALA A 130 -14.52 -6.58 -3.10
N LEU A 131 -14.82 -5.35 -3.51
CA LEU A 131 -15.77 -4.48 -2.81
C LEU A 131 -17.20 -5.05 -2.89
N LEU A 132 -17.60 -5.57 -4.05
CA LEU A 132 -18.91 -6.20 -4.27
C LEU A 132 -19.09 -7.45 -3.41
N SER A 133 -18.09 -8.34 -3.37
CA SER A 133 -18.15 -9.56 -2.56
C SER A 133 -18.27 -9.30 -1.05
N ASN A 134 -17.86 -8.11 -0.61
CA ASN A 134 -17.97 -7.66 0.78
C ASN A 134 -19.18 -6.73 1.03
N ASN A 135 -20.12 -6.64 0.07
CA ASN A 135 -21.28 -5.75 0.12
C ASN A 135 -20.94 -4.25 0.31
N MET A 136 -19.74 -3.83 -0.11
CA MET A 136 -19.24 -2.46 0.04
C MET A 136 -19.38 -1.63 -1.25
N LEU A 137 -19.63 -2.27 -2.40
CA LEU A 137 -19.87 -1.57 -3.66
C LEU A 137 -21.36 -1.26 -3.82
N LYS A 138 -21.75 0.02 -3.69
CA LYS A 138 -23.15 0.47 -3.75
C LYS A 138 -23.31 1.76 -4.56
N GLY A 139 -24.54 2.03 -4.99
CA GLY A 139 -24.91 3.29 -5.64
C GLY A 139 -24.21 3.51 -6.99
N GLU A 140 -23.66 4.70 -7.18
CA GLU A 140 -23.04 5.12 -8.45
C GLU A 140 -21.83 4.24 -8.84
N GLU A 141 -21.03 3.81 -7.87
CA GLU A 141 -19.85 2.97 -8.12
C GLU A 141 -20.24 1.56 -8.59
N LEU A 142 -21.38 1.02 -8.13
CA LEU A 142 -21.92 -0.25 -8.64
C LEU A 142 -22.35 -0.11 -10.11
N ASN A 143 -23.04 0.97 -10.46
CA ASN A 143 -23.46 1.23 -11.84
C ASN A 143 -22.25 1.39 -12.78
N LYS A 144 -21.20 2.10 -12.35
CA LYS A 144 -19.95 2.21 -13.11
C LYS A 144 -19.27 0.86 -13.29
N PHE A 145 -19.26 0.02 -12.26
CA PHE A 145 -18.73 -1.33 -12.34
C PHE A 145 -19.51 -2.19 -13.34
N VAL A 146 -20.85 -2.16 -13.30
CA VAL A 146 -21.69 -2.93 -14.24
C VAL A 146 -21.44 -2.49 -15.68
N LYS A 147 -21.43 -1.17 -15.96
CA LYS A 147 -21.13 -0.64 -17.30
C LYS A 147 -19.76 -1.09 -17.80
N ARG A 148 -18.72 -0.95 -16.96
CA ARG A 148 -17.36 -1.40 -17.29
C ARG A 148 -17.27 -2.92 -17.48
N SER A 149 -18.03 -3.70 -16.73
CA SER A 149 -18.07 -5.17 -16.88
C SER A 149 -18.63 -5.56 -18.24
N ILE A 150 -19.65 -4.86 -18.73
CA ILE A 150 -20.26 -5.08 -20.05
C ILE A 150 -19.30 -4.64 -21.17
N GLU A 151 -18.58 -3.54 -21.01
CA GLU A 151 -17.57 -3.06 -21.98
C GLU A 151 -16.33 -3.96 -22.09
N LEU A 152 -16.09 -4.84 -21.10
CA LEU A 152 -14.93 -5.74 -21.04
C LEU A 152 -15.27 -7.18 -21.47
N MET A 153 -16.55 -7.49 -21.70
CA MET A 153 -17.00 -8.74 -22.35
C MET A 153 -16.85 -8.65 -23.85
#